data_AF-A0A6S7JLN1-F1
#
_entry.id   AF-A0A6S7JLN1-F1
#
_cell.length_a   1.000
_cell.length_b   1.000
_cell.length_c   1.000
_cell.angle_alpha   90.00
_cell.angle_beta   90.00
_cell.angle_gamma   90.00
#
_symmetry.space_group_name_H-M   'P 1'
#
loop_
_entity.id
_entity.type
_entity.pdbx_description
1 polymer ?
#
loop_
_entity_poly.entity_id
_entity_poly.type
_entity_poly.pdbx_seq_one_letter_code
_entity_poly.pdbx_strand_id
1 'polypeptide(L)'
;MSSGQWNASEPKCEEKCSDPSKGTNARVIGNEFYHGKEVEFVCTEDVILIPESSRKLTCENGKWNGSLPSCKASCPSLSKIRNGVINGGDRTHGSLILFTCNGGYQLIGVSSARCDDGQWSETVPRCLAICRQISTIKNGRVVGSGSLEGEKVTFVCNKNYVIVGQRVLRCTGHGRWNASEPRCEETCPDPSKNTNTKVSGNEFYNGKEVEFVCPKDYVLIPKESRKLKCEKGSWKGIIPSCKASCPAMSKIPNGALNSRSRTHGSFIQFVCNGDYQLIGASNARCNDGIWSEKLPRCIAICRKIFSIKNGEVIESRTLEGDEISFVCNENYLLVGENVLRCTSNGRWNASEPKCKVPASWSRWGGWSDCTVSCNTGTKTRRRTCVGTNSVLNDDQRCHGKPLETRDCATWKCPDCNKLCETGKLNSACDTCICDDNTLTGKVKDNAGVLLDNATIALVEFPFKILARTSSTGKFMLNGMCISEDQIIVSRDGYIPQKIRTTKLNPTTATVTAILKKIGKNYNV
;
A
#
# COMPACT_ATOMS: atom_id res chain seq x y z
N MET A 1 123.35 -46.34 -121.69
CA MET A 1 123.60 -45.99 -120.28
C MET A 1 122.81 -44.74 -119.93
N SER A 2 121.80 -44.88 -119.09
CA SER A 2 121.36 -43.84 -118.15
C SER A 2 120.44 -44.52 -117.13
N SER A 3 121.07 -44.93 -116.04
CA SER A 3 120.47 -45.45 -114.82
C SER A 3 119.53 -44.40 -114.21
N GLY A 4 118.23 -44.66 -114.24
CA GLY A 4 117.28 -43.99 -113.37
C GLY A 4 117.20 -44.74 -112.04
N GLN A 5 117.95 -44.28 -111.03
CA GLN A 5 117.70 -44.71 -109.65
C GLN A 5 116.42 -44.02 -109.18
N TRP A 6 115.43 -44.83 -108.77
CA TRP A 6 114.27 -44.33 -108.05
C TRP A 6 114.73 -43.85 -106.67
N ASN A 7 114.55 -42.57 -106.39
CA ASN A 7 115.01 -41.92 -105.15
C ASN A 7 113.99 -42.04 -104.00
N ALA A 8 113.17 -43.09 -104.00
CA ALA A 8 112.10 -43.30 -103.02
C ALA A 8 112.03 -44.78 -102.64
N SER A 9 111.92 -45.05 -101.34
CA SER A 9 111.67 -46.38 -100.76
C SER A 9 110.37 -47.01 -101.29
N GLU A 10 110.32 -48.34 -101.40
CA GLU A 10 109.12 -49.10 -101.81
C GLU A 10 107.85 -48.62 -101.06
N PRO A 11 106.75 -48.33 -101.78
CA PRO A 11 105.51 -47.93 -101.13
C PRO A 11 104.93 -49.10 -100.34
N LYS A 12 104.86 -48.97 -99.01
CA LYS A 12 104.15 -49.92 -98.15
C LYS A 12 102.65 -49.73 -98.31
N CYS A 13 101.93 -50.79 -98.64
CA CYS A 13 100.48 -50.79 -98.58
C CYS A 13 100.03 -50.83 -97.11
N GLU A 14 99.53 -49.70 -96.62
CA GLU A 14 98.97 -49.59 -95.28
C GLU A 14 97.46 -49.72 -95.33
N GLU A 15 96.87 -50.47 -94.39
CA GLU A 15 95.43 -50.63 -94.30
C GLU A 15 94.75 -49.30 -94.00
N LYS A 16 93.70 -48.99 -94.76
CA LYS A 16 92.90 -47.77 -94.59
C LYS A 16 91.89 -47.98 -93.45
N CYS A 17 91.80 -47.02 -92.53
CA CYS A 17 90.79 -47.04 -91.49
C CYS A 17 89.37 -46.87 -92.06
N SER A 18 88.38 -47.43 -91.36
CA SER A 18 86.97 -47.25 -91.71
C SER A 18 86.55 -45.78 -91.58
N ASP A 19 85.68 -45.32 -92.49
CA ASP A 19 85.12 -43.96 -92.46
C ASP A 19 84.36 -43.74 -91.13
N PRO A 20 84.89 -42.90 -90.22
CA PRO A 20 84.35 -42.73 -88.89
C PRO A 20 82.99 -42.03 -88.88
N SER A 21 82.64 -41.32 -89.96
CA SER A 21 81.39 -40.55 -90.09
C SER A 21 80.13 -41.42 -90.05
N LYS A 22 80.25 -42.73 -90.33
CA LYS A 22 79.12 -43.67 -90.31
C LYS A 22 78.79 -44.22 -88.91
N GLY A 23 79.70 -44.07 -87.96
CA GLY A 23 79.58 -44.64 -86.61
C GLY A 23 79.41 -43.60 -85.51
N THR A 24 79.33 -42.31 -85.85
CA THR A 24 79.18 -41.21 -84.89
C THR A 24 78.21 -40.15 -85.42
N ASN A 25 77.55 -39.44 -84.51
CA ASN A 25 76.79 -38.21 -84.81
C ASN A 25 77.63 -36.94 -84.69
N ALA A 26 78.93 -37.05 -84.39
CA ALA A 26 79.87 -35.93 -84.37
C ALA A 26 80.27 -35.52 -85.79
N ARG A 27 80.52 -34.22 -85.99
CA ARG A 27 81.11 -33.71 -87.23
C ARG A 27 82.58 -34.10 -87.27
N VAL A 28 82.99 -34.85 -88.28
CA VAL A 28 84.38 -35.27 -88.50
C VAL A 28 85.12 -34.20 -89.31
N ILE A 29 86.27 -33.74 -88.80
CA ILE A 29 87.20 -32.83 -89.45
C ILE A 29 88.43 -33.64 -89.88
N GLY A 30 88.63 -33.71 -91.20
CA GLY A 30 89.65 -34.54 -91.85
C GLY A 30 89.02 -35.47 -92.89
N ASN A 31 89.67 -35.63 -94.03
CA ASN A 31 89.20 -36.43 -95.17
C ASN A 31 90.19 -37.54 -95.57
N GLU A 32 91.28 -37.69 -94.81
CA GLU A 32 92.35 -38.65 -95.05
C GLU A 32 92.34 -39.74 -93.95
N PHE A 33 92.12 -41.00 -94.35
CA PHE A 33 91.92 -42.12 -93.40
C PHE A 33 93.00 -43.21 -93.51
N TYR A 34 94.22 -42.86 -93.93
CA TYR A 34 95.36 -43.77 -94.02
C TYR A 34 96.26 -43.66 -92.77
N HIS A 35 97.17 -44.62 -92.59
CA HIS A 35 97.97 -44.71 -91.38
C HIS A 35 98.77 -43.41 -91.10
N GLY A 36 98.83 -43.04 -89.81
CA GLY A 36 99.48 -41.82 -89.34
C GLY A 36 98.62 -40.55 -89.49
N LYS A 37 97.44 -40.62 -90.14
CA LYS A 37 96.52 -39.48 -90.24
C LYS A 37 95.57 -39.41 -89.05
N GLU A 38 95.31 -38.19 -88.62
CA GLU A 38 94.45 -37.84 -87.50
C GLU A 38 93.15 -37.22 -88.03
N VAL A 39 92.02 -37.60 -87.41
CA VAL A 39 90.73 -36.95 -87.59
C VAL A 39 90.27 -36.37 -86.26
N GLU A 40 89.61 -35.22 -86.33
CA GLU A 40 89.06 -34.54 -85.15
C GLU A 40 87.53 -34.59 -85.16
N PHE A 41 86.93 -34.87 -84.00
CA PHE A 41 85.49 -34.95 -83.82
C PHE A 41 84.98 -33.72 -83.08
N VAL A 42 83.99 -33.04 -83.66
CA VAL A 42 83.40 -31.82 -83.12
C VAL A 42 81.90 -31.95 -83.03
N CYS A 43 81.33 -31.68 -81.86
CA CYS A 43 79.88 -31.62 -81.67
C CYS A 43 79.31 -30.24 -82.03
N THR A 44 78.03 -30.20 -82.39
CA THR A 44 77.28 -28.96 -82.56
C THR A 44 77.09 -28.24 -81.22
N GLU A 45 76.75 -26.94 -81.26
CA GLU A 45 76.48 -26.17 -80.04
C GLU A 45 75.46 -26.88 -79.14
N ASP A 46 75.72 -26.86 -77.83
CA ASP A 46 74.93 -27.49 -76.74
C ASP A 46 75.04 -29.02 -76.57
N VAL A 47 75.93 -29.70 -77.30
CA VAL A 47 76.16 -31.16 -77.18
C VAL A 47 77.63 -31.46 -76.83
N ILE A 48 77.88 -32.43 -75.95
CA ILE A 48 79.23 -32.75 -75.45
C ILE A 48 79.74 -34.05 -76.07
N LEU A 49 81.02 -34.07 -76.45
CA LEU A 49 81.69 -35.24 -77.00
C LEU A 49 82.03 -36.24 -75.89
N ILE A 50 81.54 -37.48 -76.00
CA ILE A 50 81.80 -38.54 -75.01
C ILE A 50 82.34 -39.80 -75.69
N PRO A 51 83.51 -40.34 -75.26
CA PRO A 51 84.42 -39.75 -74.29
C PRO A 51 85.21 -38.59 -74.91
N GLU A 52 85.50 -37.55 -74.12
CA GLU A 52 86.30 -36.39 -74.55
C GLU A 52 87.71 -36.80 -75.03
N SER A 53 88.25 -37.90 -74.49
CA SER A 53 89.53 -38.48 -74.92
C SER A 53 89.57 -38.89 -76.39
N SER A 54 88.40 -39.12 -77.01
CA SER A 54 88.25 -39.48 -78.41
C SER A 54 88.07 -38.27 -79.33
N ARG A 55 88.36 -37.04 -78.87
CA ARG A 55 88.30 -35.83 -79.71
C ARG A 55 89.19 -35.93 -80.95
N LYS A 56 90.36 -36.55 -80.83
CA LYS A 56 91.29 -36.78 -81.92
C LYS A 56 91.66 -38.24 -81.93
N LEU A 57 91.43 -38.90 -83.05
CA LEU A 57 91.82 -40.30 -83.24
C LEU A 57 92.79 -40.38 -84.41
N THR A 58 93.84 -41.19 -84.24
CA THR A 58 94.85 -41.45 -85.27
C THR A 58 94.64 -42.83 -85.84
N CYS A 59 94.78 -42.95 -87.17
CA CYS A 59 94.71 -44.24 -87.85
C CYS A 59 96.02 -45.02 -87.67
N GLU A 60 95.97 -46.14 -86.96
CA GLU A 60 97.09 -47.01 -86.66
C GLU A 60 96.85 -48.39 -87.30
N ASN A 61 97.54 -48.69 -88.41
CA ASN A 61 97.48 -49.97 -89.12
C ASN A 61 96.03 -50.48 -89.34
N GLY A 62 95.19 -49.67 -90.00
CA GLY A 62 93.81 -50.02 -90.33
C GLY A 62 92.77 -49.84 -89.21
N LYS A 63 93.18 -49.49 -87.99
CA LYS A 63 92.26 -49.23 -86.86
C LYS A 63 92.47 -47.85 -86.24
N TRP A 64 91.38 -47.23 -85.79
CA TRP A 64 91.46 -46.03 -84.97
C TRP A 64 92.01 -46.38 -83.59
N ASN A 65 92.91 -45.56 -83.05
CA ASN A 65 93.55 -45.77 -81.74
C ASN A 65 92.65 -45.54 -80.52
N GLY A 66 91.33 -45.49 -80.73
CA GLY A 66 90.32 -45.33 -79.69
C GLY A 66 88.92 -45.66 -80.21
N SER A 67 87.95 -45.66 -79.30
CA SER A 67 86.54 -45.83 -79.64
C SER A 67 85.96 -44.54 -80.26
N LEU A 68 85.14 -44.68 -81.30
CA LEU A 68 84.42 -43.55 -81.89
C LEU A 68 83.59 -42.81 -80.82
N PRO A 69 83.69 -41.48 -80.69
CA PRO A 69 82.91 -40.72 -79.74
C PRO A 69 81.45 -40.60 -80.19
N SER A 70 80.56 -40.26 -79.27
CA SER A 70 79.20 -39.82 -79.56
C SER A 70 78.94 -38.45 -78.94
N CYS A 71 78.26 -37.59 -79.67
CA CYS A 71 77.76 -36.33 -79.16
C CYS A 71 76.49 -36.59 -78.36
N LYS A 72 76.54 -36.34 -77.05
CA LYS A 72 75.42 -36.50 -76.12
C LYS A 72 74.99 -35.18 -75.52
N ALA A 73 73.68 -34.93 -75.49
CA ALA A 73 73.14 -33.66 -75.04
C ALA A 73 73.25 -33.53 -73.51
N SER A 74 73.51 -32.31 -73.04
CA SER A 74 73.46 -32.01 -71.60
C SER A 74 72.01 -31.82 -71.15
N CYS A 75 71.61 -32.47 -70.05
CA CYS A 75 70.26 -32.37 -69.51
C CYS A 75 69.93 -30.94 -69.07
N PRO A 76 68.67 -30.47 -69.08
CA PRO A 76 68.31 -29.09 -68.72
C PRO A 76 68.60 -28.74 -67.26
N SER A 77 68.67 -27.44 -66.96
CA SER A 77 68.78 -26.97 -65.57
C SER A 77 67.49 -27.28 -64.83
N LEU A 78 67.57 -27.97 -63.70
CA LEU A 78 66.40 -28.27 -62.89
C LEU A 78 65.98 -27.05 -62.08
N SER A 79 64.67 -26.93 -61.83
CA SER A 79 64.12 -25.91 -60.94
C SER A 79 64.63 -26.10 -59.51
N LYS A 80 64.85 -25.00 -58.80
CA LYS A 80 65.24 -25.04 -57.38
C LYS A 80 64.20 -25.82 -56.56
N ILE A 81 64.66 -26.69 -55.68
CA ILE A 81 63.80 -27.42 -54.74
C ILE A 81 63.51 -26.50 -53.55
N ARG A 82 62.24 -26.22 -53.28
CA ARG A 82 61.86 -25.46 -52.08
C ARG A 82 62.25 -26.26 -50.83
N ASN A 83 63.04 -25.65 -49.94
CA ASN A 83 63.56 -26.31 -48.73
C ASN A 83 64.40 -27.57 -49.01
N GLY A 84 65.11 -27.60 -50.12
CA GLY A 84 66.07 -28.65 -50.45
C GLY A 84 67.20 -28.13 -51.34
N VAL A 85 68.16 -29.00 -51.59
CA VAL A 85 69.38 -28.74 -52.36
C VAL A 85 69.58 -29.89 -53.34
N ILE A 86 70.08 -29.55 -54.53
CA ILE A 86 70.53 -30.52 -55.54
C ILE A 86 72.06 -30.58 -55.42
N ASN A 87 72.58 -31.74 -55.04
CA ASN A 87 74.00 -32.00 -54.81
C ASN A 87 74.55 -32.91 -55.92
N GLY A 88 75.82 -32.77 -56.30
CA GLY A 88 76.47 -33.69 -57.22
C GLY A 88 76.65 -33.16 -58.65
N GLY A 89 76.85 -34.09 -59.59
CA GLY A 89 77.58 -33.89 -60.85
C GLY A 89 77.01 -32.85 -61.83
N ASP A 90 77.79 -32.60 -62.88
CA ASP A 90 77.43 -31.68 -63.96
C ASP A 90 76.14 -32.12 -64.67
N ARG A 91 75.68 -31.29 -65.62
CA ARG A 91 74.51 -31.62 -66.46
C ARG A 91 74.84 -32.56 -67.63
N THR A 92 76.06 -33.10 -67.68
CA THR A 92 76.56 -33.92 -68.79
C THR A 92 75.93 -35.33 -68.76
N HIS A 93 75.80 -35.97 -69.93
CA HIS A 93 75.28 -37.33 -70.02
C HIS A 93 76.09 -38.30 -69.13
N GLY A 94 75.37 -39.16 -68.41
CA GLY A 94 75.93 -40.09 -67.43
C GLY A 94 76.06 -39.52 -66.01
N SER A 95 75.99 -38.19 -65.84
CA SER A 95 76.11 -37.54 -64.53
C SER A 95 74.94 -37.89 -63.60
N LEU A 96 75.27 -38.10 -62.32
CA LEU A 96 74.32 -38.39 -61.25
C LEU A 96 74.22 -37.19 -60.31
N ILE A 97 73.00 -36.70 -60.11
CA ILE A 97 72.68 -35.69 -59.10
C ILE A 97 71.85 -36.33 -57.98
N LEU A 98 72.02 -35.80 -56.78
CA LEU A 98 71.35 -36.23 -55.56
C LEU A 98 70.45 -35.11 -55.06
N PHE A 99 69.26 -35.47 -54.63
CA PHE A 99 68.30 -34.56 -54.02
C PHE A 99 68.36 -34.70 -52.50
N THR A 100 68.45 -33.59 -51.79
CA THR A 100 68.53 -33.58 -50.32
C THR A 100 67.63 -32.49 -49.77
N CYS A 101 66.81 -32.80 -48.77
CA CYS A 101 65.99 -31.79 -48.10
C CYS A 101 66.75 -31.11 -46.96
N ASN A 102 66.42 -29.85 -46.70
CA ASN A 102 66.97 -29.09 -45.58
C ASN A 102 66.49 -29.70 -44.25
N GLY A 103 67.22 -29.44 -43.15
CA GLY A 103 66.85 -29.91 -41.82
C GLY A 103 65.40 -29.56 -41.45
N GLY A 104 64.65 -30.54 -40.96
CA GLY A 104 63.22 -30.39 -40.64
C GLY A 104 62.26 -30.63 -41.82
N TYR A 105 62.77 -31.07 -42.98
CA TYR A 105 61.96 -31.45 -44.14
C TYR A 105 62.21 -32.90 -44.55
N GLN A 106 61.16 -33.61 -44.96
CA GLN A 106 61.23 -34.97 -45.47
C GLN A 106 61.17 -34.97 -47.00
N LEU A 107 62.05 -35.75 -47.62
CA LEU A 107 62.06 -35.97 -49.06
C LEU A 107 60.92 -36.92 -49.45
N ILE A 108 60.04 -36.45 -50.33
CA ILE A 108 58.93 -37.19 -50.92
C ILE A 108 59.18 -37.32 -52.42
N GLY A 109 59.46 -38.55 -52.87
CA GLY A 109 59.86 -38.87 -54.24
C GLY A 109 61.21 -39.59 -54.27
N VAL A 110 61.92 -39.47 -55.39
CA VAL A 110 63.24 -40.07 -55.58
C VAL A 110 64.37 -39.24 -54.95
N SER A 111 65.46 -39.89 -54.56
CA SER A 111 66.63 -39.23 -53.96
C SER A 111 67.73 -38.89 -54.96
N SER A 112 67.61 -39.29 -56.23
CA SER A 112 68.62 -39.04 -57.25
C SER A 112 68.03 -39.07 -58.67
N ALA A 113 68.74 -38.44 -59.61
CA ALA A 113 68.42 -38.49 -61.04
C ALA A 113 69.72 -38.61 -61.86
N ARG A 114 69.69 -39.38 -62.94
CA ARG A 114 70.80 -39.53 -63.87
C ARG A 114 70.49 -38.85 -65.19
N CYS A 115 71.46 -38.15 -65.76
CA CYS A 115 71.31 -37.53 -67.06
C CYS A 115 71.52 -38.58 -68.18
N ASP A 116 70.54 -38.71 -69.06
CA ASP A 116 70.60 -39.56 -70.24
C ASP A 116 70.25 -38.75 -71.49
N ASP A 117 71.28 -38.28 -72.20
CA ASP A 117 71.21 -37.69 -73.53
C ASP A 117 70.17 -36.56 -73.65
N GLY A 118 70.32 -35.54 -72.80
CA GLY A 118 69.43 -34.39 -72.76
C GLY A 118 68.21 -34.54 -71.84
N GLN A 119 67.94 -35.73 -71.29
CA GLN A 119 66.80 -35.96 -70.40
C GLN A 119 67.23 -36.51 -69.03
N TRP A 120 66.71 -35.92 -67.95
CA TRP A 120 66.87 -36.48 -66.61
C TRP A 120 65.98 -37.72 -66.45
N SER A 121 66.52 -38.78 -65.84
CA SER A 121 65.79 -40.02 -65.57
C SER A 121 64.59 -39.82 -64.65
N GLU A 122 64.63 -38.77 -63.81
CA GLU A 122 63.62 -38.47 -62.81
C GLU A 122 63.39 -36.96 -62.67
N THR A 123 62.24 -36.59 -62.11
CA THR A 123 61.87 -35.20 -61.85
C THR A 123 62.23 -34.74 -60.44
N VAL A 124 62.26 -33.41 -60.21
CA VAL A 124 62.58 -32.84 -58.90
C VAL A 124 61.59 -33.29 -57.80
N PRO A 125 62.06 -33.80 -56.64
CA PRO A 125 61.19 -34.26 -55.56
C PRO A 125 60.64 -33.09 -54.73
N ARG A 126 59.73 -33.40 -53.80
CA ARG A 126 59.17 -32.43 -52.86
C ARG A 126 59.82 -32.59 -51.49
N CYS A 127 60.18 -31.47 -50.87
CA CYS A 127 60.58 -31.43 -49.46
C CYS A 127 59.41 -30.91 -48.63
N LEU A 128 58.73 -31.80 -47.91
CA LEU A 128 57.60 -31.44 -47.05
C LEU A 128 58.07 -31.21 -45.62
N ALA A 129 57.56 -30.16 -44.97
CA ALA A 129 57.96 -29.85 -43.61
C ALA A 129 57.50 -30.95 -42.63
N ILE A 130 58.33 -31.23 -41.61
CA ILE A 130 58.05 -32.17 -40.53
C ILE A 130 57.66 -31.37 -39.28
N CYS A 131 56.44 -31.57 -38.80
CA CYS A 131 55.96 -31.04 -37.52
C CYS A 131 56.30 -31.98 -36.36
N ARG A 132 56.28 -31.44 -35.13
CA ARG A 132 56.38 -32.25 -33.91
C ARG A 132 55.28 -33.32 -33.89
N GLN A 133 55.65 -34.58 -33.72
CA GLN A 133 54.69 -35.67 -33.55
C GLN A 133 53.94 -35.52 -32.21
N ILE A 134 52.60 -35.61 -32.27
CA ILE A 134 51.72 -35.56 -31.10
C ILE A 134 51.02 -36.91 -31.01
N SER A 135 51.48 -37.79 -30.12
CA SER A 135 50.96 -39.16 -29.98
C SER A 135 49.94 -39.31 -28.85
N THR A 136 49.97 -38.43 -27.85
CA THR A 136 49.09 -38.51 -26.68
C THR A 136 48.62 -37.12 -26.27
N ILE A 137 47.50 -37.07 -25.55
CA ILE A 137 46.96 -35.89 -24.89
C ILE A 137 46.42 -36.34 -23.53
N LYS A 138 46.65 -35.57 -22.46
CA LYS A 138 46.12 -35.92 -21.13
C LYS A 138 44.59 -35.92 -21.17
N ASN A 139 43.96 -36.93 -20.55
CA ASN A 139 42.51 -37.11 -20.49
C ASN A 139 41.82 -37.15 -21.87
N GLY A 140 42.51 -37.65 -22.88
CA GLY A 140 41.96 -37.86 -24.21
C GLY A 140 42.82 -38.79 -25.06
N ARG A 141 42.53 -38.80 -26.36
CA ARG A 141 43.28 -39.52 -27.39
C ARG A 141 43.46 -38.66 -28.63
N VAL A 142 44.54 -38.92 -29.35
CA VAL A 142 44.83 -38.30 -30.66
C VAL A 142 44.43 -39.29 -31.75
N VAL A 143 43.68 -38.83 -32.74
CA VAL A 143 43.25 -39.60 -33.91
C VAL A 143 43.98 -39.05 -35.13
N GLY A 144 44.78 -39.92 -35.76
CA GLY A 144 45.70 -39.57 -36.84
C GLY A 144 47.16 -39.65 -36.38
N SER A 145 48.05 -39.98 -37.32
CA SER A 145 49.49 -40.18 -37.07
C SER A 145 50.37 -39.20 -37.84
N GLY A 146 49.77 -38.31 -38.61
CA GLY A 146 50.48 -37.48 -39.57
C GLY A 146 51.26 -36.34 -38.93
N SER A 147 52.51 -36.18 -39.30
CA SER A 147 53.41 -35.10 -38.91
C SER A 147 53.96 -34.33 -40.11
N LEU A 148 53.56 -34.69 -41.33
CA LEU A 148 54.01 -34.03 -42.55
C LEU A 148 53.09 -32.88 -42.95
N GLU A 149 53.67 -31.91 -43.65
CA GLU A 149 52.95 -30.76 -44.20
C GLU A 149 51.62 -31.15 -44.87
N GLY A 150 50.53 -30.51 -44.45
CA GLY A 150 49.17 -30.77 -44.92
C GLY A 150 48.41 -31.84 -44.14
N GLU A 151 49.10 -32.71 -43.40
CA GLU A 151 48.46 -33.72 -42.55
C GLU A 151 47.79 -33.08 -41.33
N LYS A 152 46.83 -33.81 -40.76
CA LYS A 152 46.01 -33.34 -39.64
C LYS A 152 45.92 -34.37 -38.53
N VAL A 153 45.87 -33.89 -37.30
CA VAL A 153 45.58 -34.68 -36.10
C VAL A 153 44.31 -34.14 -35.45
N THR A 154 43.44 -35.06 -35.01
CA THR A 154 42.17 -34.71 -34.35
C THR A 154 42.20 -35.16 -32.91
N PHE A 155 41.83 -34.28 -32.00
CA PHE A 155 41.83 -34.57 -30.56
C PHE A 155 40.43 -34.95 -30.09
N VAL A 156 40.34 -36.01 -29.29
CA VAL A 156 39.10 -36.52 -28.71
C VAL A 156 39.30 -36.69 -27.21
N CYS A 157 38.53 -35.98 -26.40
CA CYS A 157 38.62 -36.08 -24.94
C CYS A 157 37.89 -37.31 -24.40
N ASN A 158 38.32 -37.79 -23.25
CA ASN A 158 37.68 -38.88 -22.51
C ASN A 158 36.29 -38.45 -21.98
N LYS A 159 35.50 -39.40 -21.50
CA LYS A 159 34.20 -39.12 -20.87
C LYS A 159 34.35 -38.09 -19.74
N ASN A 160 33.44 -37.11 -19.68
CA ASN A 160 33.44 -35.97 -18.73
C ASN A 160 34.53 -34.91 -18.96
N TYR A 161 35.27 -34.97 -20.06
CA TYR A 161 36.20 -33.93 -20.47
C TYR A 161 35.73 -33.28 -21.78
N VAL A 162 35.94 -31.98 -21.91
CA VAL A 162 35.66 -31.21 -23.13
C VAL A 162 36.94 -30.58 -23.65
N ILE A 163 37.01 -30.41 -24.97
CA ILE A 163 38.18 -29.85 -25.64
C ILE A 163 38.18 -28.33 -25.56
N VAL A 164 39.27 -27.78 -25.04
CA VAL A 164 39.54 -26.33 -24.96
C VAL A 164 40.66 -26.01 -25.94
N GLY A 165 40.32 -25.30 -27.02
CA GLY A 165 41.21 -24.98 -28.13
C GLY A 165 40.75 -25.58 -29.46
N GLN A 166 41.63 -25.63 -30.45
CA GLN A 166 41.30 -26.19 -31.77
C GLN A 166 41.26 -27.71 -31.72
N ARG A 167 40.12 -28.29 -32.14
CA ARG A 167 39.92 -29.75 -32.19
C ARG A 167 40.81 -30.46 -33.22
N VAL A 168 41.19 -29.76 -34.28
CA VAL A 168 41.99 -30.31 -35.39
C VAL A 168 43.18 -29.39 -35.60
N LEU A 169 44.39 -29.96 -35.50
CA LEU A 169 45.61 -29.27 -35.87
C LEU A 169 46.10 -29.75 -37.22
N ARG A 170 46.67 -28.83 -38.01
CA ARG A 170 47.22 -29.08 -39.35
C ARG A 170 48.68 -28.68 -39.40
N CYS A 171 49.51 -29.56 -39.96
CA CYS A 171 50.93 -29.27 -40.10
C CYS A 171 51.14 -28.27 -41.25
N THR A 172 51.83 -27.17 -40.95
CA THR A 172 52.11 -26.10 -41.92
C THR A 172 53.42 -26.36 -42.64
N GLY A 173 53.63 -25.74 -43.81
CA GLY A 173 54.90 -25.82 -44.56
C GLY A 173 56.10 -25.16 -43.89
N HIS A 174 55.96 -24.72 -42.63
CA HIS A 174 57.03 -24.19 -41.78
C HIS A 174 57.43 -25.16 -40.65
N GLY A 175 56.93 -26.39 -40.65
CA GLY A 175 57.26 -27.40 -39.64
C GLY A 175 56.62 -27.13 -38.27
N ARG A 176 55.51 -26.38 -38.25
CA ARG A 176 54.75 -26.07 -37.04
C ARG A 176 53.27 -26.36 -37.24
N TRP A 177 52.58 -26.71 -36.16
CA TRP A 177 51.12 -26.81 -36.15
C TRP A 177 50.48 -25.43 -36.28
N ASN A 178 49.33 -25.36 -36.96
CA ASN A 178 48.58 -24.11 -37.19
C ASN A 178 48.03 -23.46 -35.90
N ALA A 179 47.96 -24.20 -34.79
CA ALA A 179 47.60 -23.70 -33.48
C ALA A 179 48.27 -24.54 -32.38
N SER A 180 48.20 -24.06 -31.15
CA SER A 180 48.72 -24.75 -29.97
C SER A 180 47.92 -26.02 -29.65
N GLU A 181 48.57 -26.98 -28.99
CA GLU A 181 47.94 -28.22 -28.52
C GLU A 181 46.73 -27.90 -27.60
N PRO A 182 45.54 -28.46 -27.88
CA PRO A 182 44.35 -28.22 -27.08
C PRO A 182 44.45 -28.94 -25.73
N ARG A 183 43.56 -28.59 -24.79
CA ARG A 183 43.48 -29.24 -23.47
C ARG A 183 42.15 -29.94 -23.32
N CYS A 184 42.15 -31.12 -22.71
CA CYS A 184 40.93 -31.76 -22.26
C CYS A 184 40.69 -31.36 -20.80
N GLU A 185 39.72 -30.48 -20.59
CA GLU A 185 39.35 -29.96 -19.27
C GLU A 185 38.09 -30.66 -18.76
N GLU A 186 38.03 -30.90 -17.46
CA GLU A 186 36.84 -31.48 -16.83
C GLU A 186 35.63 -30.57 -17.01
N THR A 187 34.49 -31.16 -17.33
CA THR A 187 33.22 -30.43 -17.44
C THR A 187 32.48 -30.47 -16.10
N CYS A 188 31.97 -29.32 -15.69
CA CYS A 188 30.92 -29.24 -14.69
C CYS A 188 29.57 -29.66 -15.29
N PRO A 189 28.66 -30.22 -14.49
CA PRO A 189 27.27 -30.45 -14.90
C PRO A 189 26.62 -29.15 -15.35
N ASP A 190 25.70 -29.21 -16.31
CA ASP A 190 24.90 -28.06 -16.72
C ASP A 190 24.12 -27.51 -15.50
N PRO A 191 24.45 -26.29 -15.02
CA PRO A 191 23.88 -25.75 -13.80
C PRO A 191 22.39 -25.33 -13.96
N SER A 192 21.88 -25.27 -15.19
CA SER A 192 20.50 -24.88 -15.48
C SER A 192 19.50 -26.03 -15.45
N LYS A 193 19.94 -27.29 -15.57
CA LYS A 193 19.03 -28.45 -15.74
C LYS A 193 18.03 -28.66 -14.61
N ASN A 194 18.41 -28.34 -13.38
CA ASN A 194 17.59 -28.59 -12.19
C ASN A 194 17.17 -27.29 -11.49
N THR A 195 17.24 -26.16 -12.18
CA THR A 195 16.89 -24.87 -11.61
C THR A 195 15.99 -24.09 -12.56
N ASN A 196 15.16 -23.19 -12.01
CA ASN A 196 14.37 -22.24 -12.79
C ASN A 196 15.18 -20.99 -13.16
N THR A 197 16.51 -21.12 -13.21
CA THR A 197 17.44 -20.05 -13.56
C THR A 197 17.84 -20.18 -15.03
N LYS A 198 18.13 -19.04 -15.67
CA LYS A 198 18.78 -19.04 -16.99
C LYS A 198 20.26 -18.75 -16.80
N VAL A 199 21.11 -19.47 -17.52
CA VAL A 199 22.57 -19.31 -17.44
C VAL A 199 23.06 -18.57 -18.68
N SER A 200 23.90 -17.57 -18.48
CA SER A 200 24.58 -16.86 -19.57
C SER A 200 25.88 -17.60 -19.92
N GLY A 201 25.88 -18.31 -21.04
CA GLY A 201 27.03 -19.06 -21.56
C GLY A 201 26.73 -20.54 -21.85
N ASN A 202 27.54 -21.15 -22.70
CA ASN A 202 27.45 -22.55 -23.14
C ASN A 202 28.72 -23.36 -22.83
N GLU A 203 29.69 -22.77 -22.13
CA GLU A 203 30.98 -23.37 -21.80
C GLU A 203 31.05 -23.68 -20.30
N PHE A 204 31.16 -24.97 -19.94
CA PHE A 204 31.07 -25.43 -18.55
C PHE A 204 32.33 -26.14 -18.06
N TYR A 205 33.49 -25.81 -18.61
CA TYR A 205 34.74 -26.48 -18.24
C TYR A 205 35.51 -25.77 -17.13
N ASN A 206 36.42 -26.51 -16.51
CA ASN A 206 37.26 -26.05 -15.40
C ASN A 206 37.88 -24.66 -15.68
N GLY A 207 37.71 -23.74 -14.72
CA GLY A 207 38.14 -22.34 -14.82
C GLY A 207 37.09 -21.38 -15.38
N LYS A 208 36.04 -21.86 -16.06
CA LYS A 208 34.98 -21.00 -16.59
C LYS A 208 34.03 -20.52 -15.52
N GLU A 209 33.57 -19.29 -15.69
CA GLU A 209 32.58 -18.64 -14.84
C GLU A 209 31.29 -18.46 -15.63
N VAL A 210 30.17 -18.77 -14.99
CA VAL A 210 28.84 -18.59 -15.57
C VAL A 210 28.03 -17.63 -14.70
N GLU A 211 27.15 -16.87 -15.34
CA GLU A 211 26.26 -15.94 -14.65
C GLU A 211 24.81 -16.43 -14.68
N PHE A 212 24.18 -16.45 -13.52
CA PHE A 212 22.79 -16.83 -13.34
C PHE A 212 21.87 -15.62 -13.43
N VAL A 213 20.82 -15.75 -14.23
CA VAL A 213 19.84 -14.72 -14.52
C VAL A 213 18.45 -15.25 -14.25
N CYS A 214 17.68 -14.48 -13.49
CA CYS A 214 16.28 -14.79 -13.24
C CYS A 214 15.34 -14.12 -14.24
N PRO A 215 14.17 -14.71 -14.49
CA PRO A 215 13.08 -14.04 -15.19
C PRO A 215 12.69 -12.71 -14.53
N LYS A 216 11.96 -11.87 -15.26
CA LYS A 216 11.39 -10.64 -14.70
C LYS A 216 10.53 -10.96 -13.47
N ASP A 217 10.61 -10.12 -12.45
CA ASP A 217 9.91 -10.25 -11.17
C ASP A 217 10.34 -11.44 -10.29
N TYR A 218 11.45 -12.10 -10.63
CA TYR A 218 12.11 -13.09 -9.77
C TYR A 218 13.44 -12.55 -9.22
N VAL A 219 13.83 -13.06 -8.06
CA VAL A 219 15.07 -12.69 -7.37
C VAL A 219 15.93 -13.92 -7.22
N LEU A 220 17.22 -13.78 -7.50
CA LEU A 220 18.20 -14.85 -7.36
C LEU A 220 18.52 -15.08 -5.88
N ILE A 221 18.40 -16.33 -5.42
CA ILE A 221 18.67 -16.73 -4.04
C ILE A 221 19.60 -17.96 -4.02
N PRO A 222 20.76 -17.90 -3.35
CA PRO A 222 21.32 -16.72 -2.69
C PRO A 222 21.92 -15.72 -3.71
N LYS A 223 21.89 -14.42 -3.39
CA LYS A 223 22.26 -13.34 -4.34
C LYS A 223 23.74 -13.35 -4.72
N GLU A 224 24.59 -13.76 -3.78
CA GLU A 224 26.04 -13.90 -3.93
C GLU A 224 26.42 -15.01 -4.93
N SER A 225 25.53 -15.98 -5.18
CA SER A 225 25.75 -17.05 -6.15
C SER A 225 25.38 -16.66 -7.58
N ARG A 226 25.28 -15.36 -7.87
CA ARG A 226 25.06 -14.82 -9.21
C ARG A 226 26.09 -15.28 -10.22
N LYS A 227 27.34 -15.48 -9.78
CA LYS A 227 28.41 -15.99 -10.62
C LYS A 227 29.08 -17.15 -9.92
N LEU A 228 29.18 -18.28 -10.60
CA LEU A 228 29.87 -19.47 -10.09
C LEU A 228 30.96 -19.88 -11.08
N LYS A 229 32.08 -20.33 -10.52
CA LYS A 229 33.22 -20.83 -11.27
C LYS A 229 33.25 -22.35 -11.21
N CYS A 230 33.48 -22.98 -12.36
CA CYS A 230 33.72 -24.41 -12.46
C CYS A 230 35.14 -24.70 -11.96
N GLU A 231 35.29 -25.51 -10.92
CA GLU A 231 36.56 -25.95 -10.36
C GLU A 231 36.55 -27.48 -10.21
N LYS A 232 37.48 -28.19 -10.88
CA LYS A 232 37.65 -29.64 -10.77
C LYS A 232 36.34 -30.43 -11.00
N GLY A 233 35.61 -30.09 -12.06
CA GLY A 233 34.36 -30.75 -12.43
C GLY A 233 33.14 -30.41 -11.55
N SER A 234 33.25 -29.48 -10.60
CA SER A 234 32.12 -29.01 -9.78
C SER A 234 32.01 -27.49 -9.73
N TRP A 235 30.79 -26.96 -9.61
CA TRP A 235 30.58 -25.52 -9.42
C TRP A 235 30.96 -25.13 -8.00
N LYS A 236 31.88 -24.16 -7.86
CA LYS A 236 32.30 -23.66 -6.55
C LYS A 236 31.25 -22.69 -5.99
N GLY A 237 30.46 -23.17 -5.04
CA GLY A 237 29.42 -22.39 -4.36
C GLY A 237 28.10 -23.13 -4.35
N ILE A 238 27.02 -22.43 -4.03
CA ILE A 238 25.66 -22.98 -4.00
C ILE A 238 24.99 -22.61 -5.31
N ILE A 239 24.46 -23.59 -6.05
CA ILE A 239 23.69 -23.30 -7.26
C ILE A 239 22.42 -22.54 -6.84
N PRO A 240 22.20 -21.30 -7.32
CA PRO A 240 21.07 -20.49 -6.88
C PRO A 240 19.75 -20.94 -7.51
N SER A 241 18.66 -20.46 -6.94
CA SER A 241 17.31 -20.60 -7.49
C SER A 241 16.65 -19.24 -7.65
N CYS A 242 15.71 -19.13 -8.58
CA CYS A 242 14.89 -17.93 -8.73
C CYS A 242 13.66 -18.06 -7.85
N LYS A 243 13.41 -17.06 -7.00
CA LYS A 243 12.22 -16.96 -6.16
C LYS A 243 11.36 -15.79 -6.58
N ALA A 244 10.06 -16.02 -6.73
CA ALA A 244 9.13 -15.02 -7.21
C ALA A 244 9.00 -13.86 -6.20
N SER A 245 8.95 -12.65 -6.72
CA SER A 245 8.54 -11.47 -5.94
C SER A 245 7.04 -11.50 -5.74
N CYS A 246 6.58 -11.06 -4.57
CA CYS A 246 5.16 -11.06 -4.23
C CYS A 246 4.39 -9.94 -4.96
N PRO A 247 3.07 -10.11 -5.15
CA PRO A 247 2.24 -9.08 -5.77
C PRO A 247 2.24 -7.80 -4.94
N ALA A 248 2.01 -6.67 -5.60
CA ALA A 248 1.82 -5.41 -4.91
C ALA A 248 0.52 -5.46 -4.09
N MET A 249 0.65 -5.17 -2.80
CA MET A 249 -0.50 -5.12 -1.89
C MET A 249 -1.31 -3.86 -2.15
N SER A 250 -2.64 -3.95 -2.06
CA SER A 250 -3.53 -2.80 -2.18
C SER A 250 -3.34 -1.83 -1.01
N LYS A 251 -3.82 -0.59 -1.18
CA LYS A 251 -3.79 0.41 -0.12
C LYS A 251 -4.62 -0.06 1.08
N ILE A 252 -4.13 0.20 2.29
CA ILE A 252 -4.84 -0.05 3.55
C ILE A 252 -5.63 1.21 3.91
N PRO A 253 -6.97 1.16 4.01
CA PRO A 253 -7.76 2.28 4.50
C PRO A 253 -7.31 2.68 5.91
N ASN A 254 -7.06 3.97 6.13
CA ASN A 254 -6.56 4.51 7.41
C ASN A 254 -5.27 3.84 7.93
N GLY A 255 -4.44 3.36 7.01
CA GLY A 255 -3.13 2.80 7.31
C GLY A 255 -2.14 2.92 6.17
N ALA A 256 -0.94 2.40 6.40
CA ALA A 256 0.19 2.45 5.48
C ALA A 256 1.09 1.22 5.64
N LEU A 257 1.95 1.02 4.64
CA LEU A 257 3.03 0.05 4.65
C LEU A 257 4.36 0.77 4.92
N ASN A 258 5.13 0.29 5.89
CA ASN A 258 6.46 0.85 6.18
C ASN A 258 7.50 0.56 5.08
N SER A 259 7.32 -0.51 4.32
CA SER A 259 8.21 -0.92 3.24
C SER A 259 7.41 -1.31 2.01
N ARG A 260 7.99 -1.08 0.83
CA ARG A 260 7.43 -1.49 -0.47
C ARG A 260 8.23 -2.62 -1.12
N SER A 261 9.18 -3.21 -0.40
CA SER A 261 9.93 -4.35 -0.91
C SER A 261 8.99 -5.53 -1.10
N ARG A 262 9.05 -6.15 -2.27
CA ARG A 262 8.25 -7.31 -2.66
C ARG A 262 9.12 -8.52 -2.96
N THR A 263 10.43 -8.40 -2.77
CA THR A 263 11.38 -9.47 -3.08
C THR A 263 11.19 -10.65 -2.14
N HIS A 264 11.43 -11.86 -2.61
CA HIS A 264 11.43 -13.03 -1.74
C HIS A 264 12.26 -12.82 -0.46
N GLY A 265 11.72 -13.24 0.68
CA GLY A 265 12.34 -13.11 2.00
C GLY A 265 12.16 -11.74 2.66
N SER A 266 11.75 -10.69 1.94
CA SER A 266 11.47 -9.39 2.56
C SER A 266 10.20 -9.45 3.41
N PHE A 267 10.17 -8.66 4.48
CA PHE A 267 8.97 -8.42 5.28
C PHE A 267 8.47 -6.99 5.05
N ILE A 268 7.15 -6.85 5.05
CA ILE A 268 6.45 -5.57 5.11
C ILE A 268 5.71 -5.49 6.43
N GLN A 269 5.72 -4.31 7.04
CA GLN A 269 5.02 -4.05 8.28
C GLN A 269 3.83 -3.15 8.02
N PHE A 270 2.72 -3.50 8.65
CA PHE A 270 1.46 -2.79 8.57
C PHE A 270 1.37 -1.78 9.71
N VAL A 271 0.97 -0.56 9.40
CA VAL A 271 0.80 0.52 10.36
C VAL A 271 -0.55 1.18 10.14
N CYS A 272 -1.29 1.42 11.22
CA CYS A 272 -2.52 2.20 11.17
C CYS A 272 -2.24 3.65 11.53
N ASN A 273 -3.01 4.57 10.96
CA ASN A 273 -2.85 6.01 11.20
C ASN A 273 -3.41 6.37 12.57
N GLY A 274 -2.67 7.13 13.40
CA GLY A 274 -3.19 7.80 14.60
C GLY A 274 -4.17 6.96 15.45
N ASP A 275 -5.42 7.43 15.53
CA ASP A 275 -6.51 6.86 16.33
C ASP A 275 -7.12 5.57 15.76
N TYR A 276 -6.35 4.76 15.03
CA TYR A 276 -6.83 3.49 14.47
C TYR A 276 -6.04 2.32 15.05
N GLN A 277 -6.76 1.28 15.48
CA GLN A 277 -6.18 0.03 15.96
C GLN A 277 -5.98 -0.96 14.81
N LEU A 278 -4.81 -1.60 14.78
CA LEU A 278 -4.53 -2.68 13.85
C LEU A 278 -5.16 -3.99 14.32
N ILE A 279 -6.05 -4.55 13.50
CA ILE A 279 -6.65 -5.87 13.70
C ILE A 279 -6.15 -6.83 12.61
N GLY A 280 -5.41 -7.85 13.03
CA GLY A 280 -4.77 -8.83 12.17
C GLY A 280 -3.26 -8.94 12.42
N ALA A 281 -2.54 -9.56 11.49
CA ALA A 281 -1.08 -9.62 11.55
C ALA A 281 -0.46 -8.22 11.42
N SER A 282 0.62 -7.95 12.14
CA SER A 282 1.35 -6.69 12.08
C SER A 282 2.43 -6.65 10.98
N ASN A 283 2.77 -7.81 10.40
CA ASN A 283 3.71 -7.92 9.30
C ASN A 283 3.35 -9.10 8.38
N ALA A 284 3.88 -9.07 7.16
CA ALA A 284 3.81 -10.17 6.19
C ALA A 284 5.17 -10.39 5.55
N ARG A 285 5.58 -11.65 5.40
CA ARG A 285 6.82 -12.06 4.72
C ARG A 285 6.50 -12.58 3.32
N CYS A 286 7.32 -12.21 2.34
CA CYS A 286 7.18 -12.73 0.99
C CYS A 286 7.84 -14.11 0.84
N ASN A 287 7.02 -15.14 0.61
CA ASN A 287 7.43 -16.52 0.42
C ASN A 287 7.07 -16.96 -1.01
N ASP A 288 8.08 -16.99 -1.88
CA ASP A 288 8.02 -17.37 -3.29
C ASP A 288 6.74 -16.91 -4.04
N GLY A 289 6.53 -15.58 -4.12
CA GLY A 289 5.36 -14.99 -4.77
C GLY A 289 4.10 -14.89 -3.91
N ILE A 290 4.10 -15.46 -2.70
CA ILE A 290 2.95 -15.48 -1.80
C ILE A 290 3.27 -14.73 -0.49
N TRP A 291 2.43 -13.77 -0.11
CA TRP A 291 2.53 -13.13 1.20
C TRP A 291 2.07 -14.09 2.30
N SER A 292 2.84 -14.20 3.39
CA SER A 292 2.51 -15.08 4.51
C SER A 292 1.21 -14.71 5.21
N GLU A 293 0.85 -13.43 5.18
CA GLU A 293 -0.32 -12.87 5.84
C GLU A 293 -1.12 -12.00 4.88
N LYS A 294 -2.43 -11.89 5.12
CA LYS A 294 -3.34 -11.02 4.36
C LYS A 294 -3.32 -9.60 4.92
N LEU A 295 -3.95 -8.66 4.21
CA LEU A 295 -4.07 -7.26 4.65
C LEU A 295 -4.87 -7.16 5.96
N PRO A 296 -4.36 -6.43 6.97
CA PRO A 296 -5.09 -6.20 8.22
C PRO A 296 -6.15 -5.10 8.03
N ARG A 297 -7.01 -4.95 9.05
CA ARG A 297 -8.00 -3.87 9.13
C ARG A 297 -7.56 -2.85 10.16
N CYS A 298 -7.56 -1.57 9.78
CA CYS A 298 -7.41 -0.46 10.70
C CYS A 298 -8.80 0.00 11.14
N ILE A 299 -9.14 -0.23 12.41
CA ILE A 299 -10.45 0.08 12.99
C ILE A 299 -10.34 1.33 13.86
N ALA A 300 -11.25 2.28 13.70
CA ALA A 300 -11.19 3.53 14.45
C ALA A 300 -11.35 3.29 15.96
N ILE A 301 -10.62 4.06 16.76
CA ILE A 301 -10.68 4.08 18.21
C ILE A 301 -11.31 5.41 18.63
N CYS A 302 -12.47 5.34 19.29
CA CYS A 302 -13.08 6.50 19.92
C CYS A 302 -12.41 6.86 21.25
N ARG A 303 -12.54 8.13 21.67
CA ARG A 303 -12.05 8.56 22.98
C ARG A 303 -12.66 7.70 24.10
N LYS A 304 -11.83 7.22 25.02
CA LYS A 304 -12.29 6.48 26.19
C LYS A 304 -12.95 7.43 27.19
N ILE A 305 -14.17 7.11 27.60
CA ILE A 305 -14.91 7.84 28.64
C ILE A 305 -14.85 6.98 29.91
N PHE A 306 -14.13 7.47 30.91
CA PHE A 306 -13.90 6.72 32.15
C PHE A 306 -15.04 6.89 33.17
N SER A 307 -15.65 8.08 33.21
CA SER A 307 -16.75 8.38 34.11
C SER A 307 -17.54 9.60 33.62
N ILE A 308 -18.79 9.71 34.07
CA ILE A 308 -19.61 10.91 33.95
C ILE A 308 -19.95 11.43 35.35
N LYS A 309 -20.12 12.74 35.52
CA LYS A 309 -20.49 13.29 36.84
C LYS A 309 -21.90 12.84 37.22
N ASN A 310 -22.08 12.34 38.45
CA ASN A 310 -23.35 11.85 38.98
C ASN A 310 -23.98 10.69 38.19
N GLY A 311 -23.14 9.84 37.58
CA GLY A 311 -23.56 8.64 36.87
C GLY A 311 -22.42 7.66 36.67
N GLU A 312 -22.72 6.54 36.00
CA GLU A 312 -21.84 5.42 35.73
C GLU A 312 -21.86 5.08 34.23
N VAL A 313 -20.73 4.52 33.75
CA VAL A 313 -20.55 4.02 32.38
C VAL A 313 -20.46 2.50 32.44
N ILE A 314 -21.37 1.79 31.77
CA ILE A 314 -21.52 0.33 31.94
C ILE A 314 -20.55 -0.47 31.06
N GLU A 315 -20.27 -0.03 29.84
CA GLU A 315 -19.29 -0.63 28.93
C GLU A 315 -18.27 0.42 28.48
N SER A 316 -17.00 0.04 28.33
CA SER A 316 -15.89 0.99 28.05
C SER A 316 -15.01 0.59 26.86
N ARG A 317 -15.51 -0.28 25.98
CA ARG A 317 -14.87 -0.57 24.70
C ARG A 317 -15.05 0.62 23.77
N THR A 318 -14.12 0.81 22.84
CA THR A 318 -14.01 2.07 22.08
C THR A 318 -13.71 1.84 20.60
N LEU A 319 -13.81 0.61 20.10
CA LEU A 319 -13.61 0.33 18.69
C LEU A 319 -14.86 0.70 17.89
N GLU A 320 -14.68 0.97 16.59
CA GLU A 320 -15.80 1.20 15.66
C GLU A 320 -16.90 0.13 15.84
N GLY A 321 -18.14 0.61 16.00
CA GLY A 321 -19.31 -0.24 16.22
C GLY A 321 -19.57 -0.58 17.70
N ASP A 322 -18.61 -0.38 18.60
CA ASP A 322 -18.84 -0.55 20.03
C ASP A 322 -19.82 0.49 20.56
N GLU A 323 -20.59 0.08 21.55
CA GLU A 323 -21.57 0.90 22.25
C GLU A 323 -21.19 1.05 23.71
N ILE A 324 -21.37 2.26 24.23
CA ILE A 324 -21.22 2.56 25.65
C ILE A 324 -22.53 3.14 26.14
N SER A 325 -22.99 2.65 27.28
CA SER A 325 -24.25 3.06 27.90
C SER A 325 -24.02 3.79 29.21
N PHE A 326 -24.92 4.73 29.49
CA PHE A 326 -24.81 5.64 30.63
C PHE A 326 -26.03 5.51 31.53
N VAL A 327 -25.78 5.41 32.83
CA VAL A 327 -26.82 5.42 33.86
C VAL A 327 -26.51 6.52 34.85
N CYS A 328 -27.52 7.29 35.24
CA CYS A 328 -27.37 8.30 36.28
C CYS A 328 -27.57 7.71 37.68
N ASN A 329 -26.86 8.27 38.65
CA ASN A 329 -27.06 7.94 40.06
C ASN A 329 -28.49 8.31 40.49
N GLU A 330 -28.96 7.72 41.61
CA GLU A 330 -30.30 8.00 42.14
C GLU A 330 -30.57 9.51 42.25
N ASN A 331 -31.80 9.91 41.89
CA ASN A 331 -32.28 11.31 41.85
C ASN A 331 -31.69 12.21 40.74
N TYR A 332 -30.98 11.65 39.78
CA TYR A 332 -30.55 12.36 38.57
C TYR A 332 -31.23 11.78 37.32
N LEU A 333 -31.58 12.66 36.39
CA LEU A 333 -32.10 12.31 35.07
C LEU A 333 -31.00 12.47 34.02
N LEU A 334 -30.91 11.50 33.12
CA LEU A 334 -30.00 11.54 31.99
C LEU A 334 -30.52 12.52 30.93
N VAL A 335 -29.68 13.48 30.54
CA VAL A 335 -29.97 14.43 29.45
C VAL A 335 -29.01 14.16 28.30
N GLY A 336 -29.56 13.69 27.18
CA GLY A 336 -28.82 13.26 25.99
C GLY A 336 -29.15 11.81 25.62
N GLU A 337 -28.37 11.22 24.71
CA GLU A 337 -28.48 9.81 24.34
C GLU A 337 -27.97 8.92 25.48
N ASN A 338 -28.71 7.86 25.82
CA ASN A 338 -28.32 6.89 26.84
C ASN A 338 -27.29 5.87 26.34
N VAL A 339 -27.10 5.78 25.02
CA VAL A 339 -26.11 4.93 24.36
C VAL A 339 -25.37 5.74 23.32
N LEU A 340 -24.03 5.72 23.39
CA LEU A 340 -23.18 6.27 22.34
C LEU A 340 -22.53 5.13 21.56
N ARG A 341 -22.56 5.23 20.23
CA ARG A 341 -21.93 4.26 19.33
C ARG A 341 -20.68 4.86 18.68
N CYS A 342 -19.58 4.12 18.71
CA CYS A 342 -18.34 4.58 18.07
C CYS A 342 -18.46 4.48 16.55
N THR A 343 -18.20 5.58 15.85
CA THR A 343 -18.29 5.67 14.40
C THR A 343 -16.95 5.36 13.72
N SER A 344 -16.99 5.09 12.41
CA SER A 344 -15.81 4.82 11.57
C SER A 344 -14.79 5.95 11.52
N ASN A 345 -15.14 7.15 12.00
CA ASN A 345 -14.26 8.32 12.02
C ASN A 345 -13.58 8.53 13.39
N GLY A 346 -13.68 7.56 14.32
CA GLY A 346 -13.08 7.66 15.66
C GLY A 346 -13.81 8.64 16.58
N ARG A 347 -15.09 8.92 16.30
CA ARG A 347 -15.93 9.81 17.11
C ARG A 347 -17.18 9.09 17.57
N TRP A 348 -17.67 9.45 18.74
CA TRP A 348 -19.00 9.05 19.19
C TRP A 348 -20.08 9.71 18.32
N ASN A 349 -21.15 8.98 18.03
CA ASN A 349 -22.28 9.46 17.22
C ASN A 349 -22.99 10.69 17.80
N ALA A 350 -22.91 10.88 19.11
CA ALA A 350 -23.44 12.04 19.82
C ALA A 350 -22.49 12.51 20.93
N SER A 351 -22.78 13.68 21.51
CA SER A 351 -22.05 14.23 22.65
C SER A 351 -22.36 13.50 23.94
N GLU A 352 -21.38 13.47 24.85
CA GLU A 352 -21.49 12.88 26.19
C GLU A 352 -22.71 13.40 26.96
N PRO A 353 -23.58 12.50 27.48
CA PRO A 353 -24.79 12.87 28.19
C PRO A 353 -24.47 13.46 29.58
N LYS A 354 -25.42 14.20 30.15
CA LYS A 354 -25.26 14.85 31.46
C LYS A 354 -26.34 14.39 32.42
N CYS A 355 -25.94 13.98 33.63
CA CYS A 355 -26.87 13.70 34.72
C CYS A 355 -27.23 15.00 35.45
N LYS A 356 -28.51 15.40 35.37
CA LYS A 356 -29.02 16.62 35.98
C LYS A 356 -30.16 16.31 36.95
N VAL A 357 -30.32 17.14 37.96
CA VAL A 357 -31.46 17.03 38.88
C VAL A 357 -32.78 17.31 38.15
N PRO A 358 -33.85 16.54 38.41
CA PRO A 358 -35.19 16.84 37.92
C PRO A 358 -35.62 18.26 38.30
N ALA A 359 -36.31 18.94 37.39
CA ALA A 359 -36.90 20.24 37.69
C ALA A 359 -38.19 20.06 38.51
N SER A 360 -38.38 20.91 39.52
CA SER A 360 -39.50 20.85 40.44
C SER A 360 -40.04 22.25 40.74
N TRP A 361 -41.33 22.36 41.04
CA TRP A 361 -41.91 23.64 41.45
C TRP A 361 -41.39 24.06 42.82
N SER A 362 -41.05 25.35 42.97
CA SER A 362 -40.86 25.97 44.28
C SER A 362 -42.15 25.88 45.09
N ARG A 363 -42.05 26.13 46.40
CA ARG A 363 -43.24 26.44 47.19
C ARG A 363 -43.96 27.66 46.58
N TRP A 364 -45.29 27.66 46.63
CA TRP A 364 -46.09 28.82 46.25
C TRP A 364 -45.74 30.03 47.11
N GLY A 365 -45.64 31.21 46.51
CA GLY A 365 -45.57 32.47 47.23
C GLY A 365 -46.87 32.81 47.93
N GLY A 366 -46.86 33.89 48.72
CA GLY A 366 -48.05 34.44 49.35
C GLY A 366 -49.11 34.88 48.34
N TRP A 367 -50.37 34.91 48.77
CA TRP A 367 -51.45 35.52 47.98
C TRP A 367 -51.29 37.04 47.96
N SER A 368 -51.56 37.66 46.82
CA SER A 368 -51.73 39.12 46.71
C SER A 368 -52.92 39.60 47.53
N ASP A 369 -52.96 40.91 47.77
CA ASP A 369 -54.16 41.58 48.23
C ASP A 369 -55.32 41.41 47.24
N CYS A 370 -56.55 41.54 47.73
CA CYS A 370 -57.74 41.46 46.91
C CYS A 370 -57.88 42.71 46.04
N THR A 371 -58.30 42.55 44.78
CA THR A 371 -58.46 43.68 43.86
C THR A 371 -59.54 44.69 44.27
N VAL A 372 -60.48 44.32 45.15
CA VAL A 372 -61.58 45.18 45.61
C VAL A 372 -61.91 44.93 47.09
N SER A 373 -62.63 45.87 47.71
CA SER A 373 -63.06 45.81 49.13
C SER A 373 -64.52 45.41 49.35
N CYS A 374 -65.39 45.48 48.34
CA CYS A 374 -66.72 44.84 48.29
C CYS A 374 -67.04 44.45 46.85
N ASN A 375 -67.95 43.49 46.66
CA ASN A 375 -68.21 42.75 45.42
C ASN A 375 -67.05 41.82 44.99
N THR A 376 -67.31 40.90 44.07
CA THR A 376 -66.33 39.85 43.69
C THR A 376 -65.06 40.44 43.07
N GLY A 377 -63.92 40.33 43.79
CA GLY A 377 -62.57 40.59 43.29
C GLY A 377 -61.73 39.32 43.19
N THR A 378 -60.48 39.46 42.77
CA THR A 378 -59.54 38.33 42.63
C THR A 378 -58.24 38.57 43.39
N LYS A 379 -57.57 37.48 43.78
CA LYS A 379 -56.20 37.49 44.29
C LYS A 379 -55.39 36.39 43.62
N THR A 380 -54.07 36.61 43.51
CA THR A 380 -53.18 35.70 42.78
C THR A 380 -51.97 35.30 43.63
N ARG A 381 -51.38 34.13 43.33
CA ARG A 381 -50.08 33.71 43.88
C ARG A 381 -49.23 33.06 42.79
N ARG A 382 -47.89 33.14 42.93
CA ARG A 382 -46.91 32.66 41.94
C ARG A 382 -45.95 31.64 42.55
N ARG A 383 -45.48 30.69 41.75
CA ARG A 383 -44.35 29.79 42.06
C ARG A 383 -43.34 29.80 40.91
N THR A 384 -42.08 29.46 41.18
CA THR A 384 -41.01 29.38 40.17
C THR A 384 -40.56 27.94 39.97
N CYS A 385 -40.23 27.55 38.74
CA CYS A 385 -39.68 26.22 38.46
C CYS A 385 -38.20 26.23 38.82
N VAL A 386 -37.79 25.39 39.77
CA VAL A 386 -36.42 25.31 40.29
C VAL A 386 -35.78 24.02 39.81
N GLY A 387 -34.62 24.12 39.16
CA GLY A 387 -33.86 22.99 38.62
C GLY A 387 -33.02 23.40 37.41
N THR A 388 -31.91 22.71 37.16
CA THR A 388 -30.87 23.13 36.18
C THR A 388 -31.10 22.65 34.74
N ASN A 389 -32.35 22.31 34.38
CA ASN A 389 -32.68 21.81 33.05
C ASN A 389 -32.83 22.92 31.99
N SER A 390 -31.69 23.44 31.52
CA SER A 390 -31.55 24.57 30.60
C SER A 390 -31.96 24.31 29.13
N VAL A 391 -32.73 23.26 28.84
CA VAL A 391 -33.05 22.85 27.45
C VAL A 391 -34.56 22.97 27.13
N LEU A 392 -35.42 23.17 28.13
CA LEU A 392 -36.87 23.27 27.93
C LEU A 392 -37.38 24.67 28.26
N ASN A 393 -38.34 25.16 27.47
CA ASN A 393 -39.10 26.39 27.76
C ASN A 393 -39.78 26.28 29.14
N ASP A 394 -39.94 27.41 29.84
CA ASP A 394 -40.39 27.46 31.24
C ASP A 394 -41.73 26.73 31.51
N ASP A 395 -42.62 26.65 30.51
CA ASP A 395 -43.92 25.96 30.61
C ASP A 395 -43.85 24.43 30.45
N GLN A 396 -42.74 23.87 29.96
CA GLN A 396 -42.51 22.41 29.85
C GLN A 396 -41.58 21.85 30.93
N ARG A 397 -40.91 22.72 31.68
CA ARG A 397 -39.88 22.35 32.65
C ARG A 397 -40.47 21.77 33.95
N CYS A 398 -41.69 22.18 34.29
CA CYS A 398 -42.44 21.71 35.45
C CYS A 398 -43.91 21.54 35.05
N HIS A 399 -44.54 20.40 35.38
CA HIS A 399 -45.94 20.15 35.02
C HIS A 399 -46.91 20.98 35.88
N GLY A 400 -47.79 21.78 35.24
CA GLY A 400 -48.78 22.66 35.89
C GLY A 400 -48.54 24.16 35.65
N LYS A 401 -49.47 25.03 36.05
CA LYS A 401 -49.36 26.48 35.78
C LYS A 401 -48.46 27.20 36.82
N PRO A 402 -47.73 28.27 36.43
CA PRO A 402 -46.89 29.07 37.34
C PRO A 402 -47.67 30.12 38.16
N LEU A 403 -48.92 30.40 37.76
CA LEU A 403 -49.82 31.37 38.38
C LEU A 403 -51.13 30.70 38.77
N GLU A 404 -51.63 31.01 39.96
CA GLU A 404 -52.94 30.58 40.46
C GLU A 404 -53.76 31.80 40.87
N THR A 405 -55.03 31.82 40.49
CA THR A 405 -55.98 32.92 40.74
C THR A 405 -57.21 32.39 41.49
N ARG A 406 -57.70 33.16 42.46
CA ARG A 406 -58.89 32.82 43.25
C ARG A 406 -59.71 34.07 43.62
N ASP A 407 -61.01 33.91 43.79
CA ASP A 407 -61.92 35.00 44.18
C ASP A 407 -61.77 35.43 45.65
N CYS A 408 -62.11 36.69 45.91
CA CYS A 408 -62.15 37.34 47.22
C CYS A 408 -63.22 38.46 47.29
N ALA A 409 -63.55 38.93 48.50
CA ALA A 409 -64.48 40.04 48.79
C ALA A 409 -65.95 39.89 48.32
N THR A 410 -66.54 38.70 48.39
CA THR A 410 -67.84 38.34 47.78
C THR A 410 -69.13 38.95 48.38
N TRP A 411 -69.08 40.07 49.12
CA TRP A 411 -70.24 40.74 49.76
C TRP A 411 -70.72 42.00 49.01
N LYS A 412 -72.04 42.32 49.05
CA LYS A 412 -72.65 43.49 48.38
C LYS A 412 -72.61 44.77 49.23
N CYS A 413 -72.61 45.96 48.60
CA CYS A 413 -72.58 47.28 49.24
C CYS A 413 -74.01 47.93 49.38
N PRO A 414 -74.30 48.82 50.38
CA PRO A 414 -75.67 49.36 50.71
C PRO A 414 -76.22 50.51 49.79
N ASP A 415 -77.54 50.77 49.79
CA ASP A 415 -78.29 51.75 48.92
C ASP A 415 -79.10 52.82 49.71
N CYS A 416 -78.93 54.12 49.39
CA CYS A 416 -79.45 55.28 50.15
C CYS A 416 -80.52 56.14 49.42
N ASN A 417 -81.15 55.65 48.34
CA ASN A 417 -82.07 56.46 47.51
C ASN A 417 -83.59 56.31 47.79
N LYS A 418 -84.04 55.98 49.03
CA LYS A 418 -85.48 55.80 49.37
C LYS A 418 -86.19 57.13 49.78
N LEU A 419 -87.48 57.31 49.43
CA LEU A 419 -88.33 58.48 49.77
C LEU A 419 -89.32 58.21 50.94
N CYS A 420 -89.55 59.20 51.83
CA CYS A 420 -90.52 59.19 52.94
C CYS A 420 -91.79 60.01 52.58
N GLU A 421 -92.99 59.48 52.86
CA GLU A 421 -94.28 60.19 52.59
C GLU A 421 -94.55 61.37 53.54
N THR A 422 -94.00 61.37 54.76
CA THR A 422 -93.95 62.53 55.67
C THR A 422 -92.65 62.52 56.49
N GLY A 423 -91.87 63.61 56.51
CA GLY A 423 -90.60 63.72 57.25
C GLY A 423 -89.31 63.48 56.43
N LYS A 424 -88.16 63.30 57.09
CA LYS A 424 -86.83 63.02 56.46
C LYS A 424 -86.18 61.71 56.96
N LEU A 425 -85.39 61.06 56.09
CA LEU A 425 -84.65 59.80 56.32
C LEU A 425 -83.40 60.04 57.20
N ASN A 426 -83.06 59.10 58.09
CA ASN A 426 -81.89 59.20 58.98
C ASN A 426 -80.53 58.85 58.30
N SER A 427 -79.40 59.09 58.98
CA SER A 427 -78.03 58.89 58.46
C SER A 427 -77.61 57.45 58.19
N ALA A 428 -78.40 56.47 58.67
CA ALA A 428 -78.25 55.06 58.35
C ALA A 428 -79.08 54.61 57.12
N CYS A 429 -79.81 55.56 56.50
CA CYS A 429 -80.68 55.34 55.34
C CYS A 429 -81.80 54.32 55.57
N ASP A 430 -82.37 54.26 56.79
CA ASP A 430 -83.33 53.21 57.19
C ASP A 430 -84.68 53.66 57.81
N THR A 431 -84.88 54.91 58.31
CA THR A 431 -86.15 55.34 58.99
C THR A 431 -86.52 56.85 58.84
N CYS A 432 -87.81 57.27 58.92
CA CYS A 432 -88.35 58.66 58.77
C CYS A 432 -88.85 59.33 60.10
N ILE A 433 -88.78 60.68 60.28
CA ILE A 433 -89.04 61.41 61.57
C ILE A 433 -89.79 62.78 61.39
N CYS A 434 -90.64 63.25 62.36
CA CYS A 434 -91.38 64.57 62.37
C CYS A 434 -91.15 65.39 63.69
N ASP A 435 -90.62 66.61 63.65
CA ASP A 435 -90.02 67.26 64.85
C ASP A 435 -90.97 67.92 65.90
N ASP A 436 -92.22 68.33 65.57
CA ASP A 436 -93.01 69.26 66.43
C ASP A 436 -94.19 68.66 67.25
N ASN A 437 -94.26 67.35 67.47
CA ASN A 437 -95.38 66.72 68.20
C ASN A 437 -94.97 66.16 69.57
N THR A 438 -95.83 66.32 70.59
CA THR A 438 -95.58 65.83 71.95
C THR A 438 -96.69 64.87 72.43
N LEU A 439 -96.32 63.62 72.73
CA LEU A 439 -97.20 62.63 73.35
C LEU A 439 -96.86 62.51 74.83
N THR A 440 -97.83 62.80 75.71
CA THR A 440 -97.65 62.62 77.17
C THR A 440 -98.59 61.56 77.69
N GLY A 441 -98.20 60.84 78.73
CA GLY A 441 -99.10 59.83 79.28
C GLY A 441 -98.77 59.40 80.69
N LYS A 442 -99.70 58.68 81.30
CA LYS A 442 -99.55 58.07 82.63
C LYS A 442 -99.87 56.59 82.58
N VAL A 443 -99.08 55.79 83.28
CA VAL A 443 -99.29 54.35 83.42
C VAL A 443 -99.59 54.06 84.89
N LYS A 444 -100.67 53.34 85.15
CA LYS A 444 -101.12 52.94 86.49
C LYS A 444 -101.57 51.48 86.51
N ASP A 445 -101.73 50.91 87.70
CA ASP A 445 -102.35 49.60 87.88
C ASP A 445 -103.87 49.70 88.13
N ASN A 446 -104.55 48.55 88.24
CA ASN A 446 -105.98 48.49 88.52
C ASN A 446 -106.39 49.08 89.89
N ALA A 447 -105.45 49.19 90.85
CA ALA A 447 -105.68 49.81 92.16
C ALA A 447 -105.45 51.33 92.14
N GLY A 448 -105.02 51.89 91.00
CA GLY A 448 -104.75 53.31 90.81
C GLY A 448 -103.31 53.74 91.14
N VAL A 449 -102.42 52.80 91.48
CA VAL A 449 -101.01 53.08 91.78
C VAL A 449 -100.26 53.37 90.49
N LEU A 450 -99.51 54.47 90.46
CA LEU A 450 -98.72 54.88 89.29
C LEU A 450 -97.49 53.97 89.11
N LEU A 451 -97.25 53.53 87.87
CA LEU A 451 -96.21 52.56 87.54
C LEU A 451 -95.00 53.24 86.90
N ASP A 452 -93.90 53.31 87.63
CA ASP A 452 -92.57 53.69 87.14
C ASP A 452 -91.91 52.65 86.20
N ASN A 453 -90.95 53.08 85.38
CA ASN A 453 -90.18 52.22 84.48
C ASN A 453 -90.99 51.28 83.55
N ALA A 454 -92.25 51.61 83.25
CA ALA A 454 -93.02 50.94 82.20
C ALA A 454 -92.49 51.40 80.84
N THR A 455 -92.28 50.47 79.91
CA THR A 455 -91.72 50.69 78.57
C THR A 455 -92.82 51.03 77.57
N ILE A 456 -92.60 52.05 76.76
CA ILE A 456 -93.46 52.48 75.65
C ILE A 456 -92.71 52.19 74.35
N ALA A 457 -93.31 51.39 73.47
CA ALA A 457 -92.76 51.02 72.17
C ALA A 457 -93.80 51.08 71.04
N LEU A 458 -93.34 51.19 69.78
CA LEU A 458 -94.21 51.03 68.61
C LEU A 458 -94.57 49.56 68.39
N VAL A 459 -95.73 49.31 67.78
CA VAL A 459 -96.21 47.97 67.41
C VAL A 459 -95.54 47.53 66.09
N GLU A 460 -94.21 47.54 66.04
CA GLU A 460 -93.38 47.06 64.92
C GLU A 460 -92.27 46.14 65.43
N PHE A 461 -91.86 45.15 64.63
CA PHE A 461 -90.84 44.16 65.03
C PHE A 461 -89.52 44.40 64.28
N PRO A 462 -88.36 44.48 64.95
CA PRO A 462 -88.16 44.37 66.40
C PRO A 462 -88.71 45.58 67.17
N PHE A 463 -89.22 45.35 68.38
CA PHE A 463 -89.81 46.43 69.20
C PHE A 463 -88.79 47.53 69.47
N LYS A 464 -89.00 48.70 68.87
CA LYS A 464 -88.20 49.90 69.13
C LYS A 464 -88.73 50.59 70.38
N ILE A 465 -87.93 50.59 71.44
CA ILE A 465 -88.25 51.29 72.69
C ILE A 465 -88.21 52.80 72.43
N LEU A 466 -89.32 53.48 72.69
CA LEU A 466 -89.46 54.93 72.49
C LEU A 466 -89.21 55.70 73.78
N ALA A 467 -89.78 55.26 74.90
CA ALA A 467 -89.60 55.87 76.22
C ALA A 467 -89.87 54.88 77.35
N ARG A 468 -89.56 55.31 78.58
CA ARG A 468 -89.98 54.66 79.82
C ARG A 468 -90.63 55.66 80.77
N THR A 469 -91.56 55.21 81.61
CA THR A 469 -92.18 56.08 82.61
C THR A 469 -91.21 56.46 83.74
N SER A 470 -91.34 57.68 84.23
CA SER A 470 -90.63 58.19 85.42
C SER A 470 -91.16 57.58 86.73
N SER A 471 -90.52 57.86 87.86
CA SER A 471 -90.95 57.42 89.21
C SER A 471 -92.39 57.80 89.59
N THR A 472 -92.99 58.77 88.90
CA THR A 472 -94.41 59.18 89.09
C THR A 472 -95.36 58.56 88.05
N GLY A 473 -94.90 57.54 87.32
CA GLY A 473 -95.66 56.82 86.30
C GLY A 473 -96.01 57.64 85.05
N LYS A 474 -95.39 58.81 84.85
CA LYS A 474 -95.62 59.66 83.66
C LYS A 474 -94.50 59.50 82.63
N PHE A 475 -94.83 59.63 81.34
CA PHE A 475 -93.87 59.72 80.22
C PHE A 475 -94.21 60.88 79.28
N MET A 476 -93.20 61.35 78.55
CA MET A 476 -93.30 62.37 77.50
C MET A 476 -92.42 61.93 76.32
N LEU A 477 -92.97 61.98 75.12
CA LEU A 477 -92.30 61.68 73.86
C LEU A 477 -92.42 62.89 72.95
N ASN A 478 -91.29 63.36 72.42
CA ASN A 478 -91.23 64.43 71.43
C ASN A 478 -90.88 63.85 70.06
N GLY A 479 -91.39 64.45 69.00
CA GLY A 479 -90.95 64.16 67.63
C GLY A 479 -91.59 62.93 66.97
N MET A 480 -92.81 62.55 67.39
CA MET A 480 -93.56 61.44 66.79
C MET A 480 -94.78 61.94 66.00
N CYS A 481 -94.90 61.54 64.73
CA CYS A 481 -96.08 61.84 63.92
C CYS A 481 -97.30 61.12 64.55
N ILE A 482 -98.38 61.83 64.93
CA ILE A 482 -99.54 61.26 65.66
C ILE A 482 -100.66 60.97 64.64
N SER A 483 -100.73 59.75 64.11
CA SER A 483 -101.80 59.29 63.20
C SER A 483 -102.28 57.89 63.58
N GLU A 484 -103.24 57.79 64.50
CA GLU A 484 -103.81 56.52 65.02
C GLU A 484 -102.79 55.41 65.35
N ASP A 485 -101.58 55.79 65.75
CA ASP A 485 -100.54 54.83 66.06
C ASP A 485 -100.83 54.09 67.37
N GLN A 486 -100.87 52.76 67.29
CA GLN A 486 -100.96 51.91 68.48
C GLN A 486 -99.60 51.86 69.15
N ILE A 487 -99.50 52.35 70.38
CA ILE A 487 -98.32 52.12 71.24
C ILE A 487 -98.56 50.90 72.12
N ILE A 488 -97.52 50.12 72.36
CA ILE A 488 -97.55 49.05 73.37
C ILE A 488 -96.87 49.54 74.63
N VAL A 489 -97.57 49.39 75.76
CA VAL A 489 -97.05 49.68 77.09
C VAL A 489 -96.82 48.36 77.80
N SER A 490 -95.59 48.09 78.22
CA SER A 490 -95.20 46.88 78.94
C SER A 490 -94.42 47.19 80.21
N ARG A 491 -94.61 46.38 81.25
CA ARG A 491 -93.78 46.42 82.47
C ARG A 491 -93.66 45.01 83.01
N ASP A 492 -92.48 44.63 83.46
CA ASP A 492 -92.24 43.31 84.04
C ASP A 492 -93.21 43.05 85.21
N GLY A 493 -93.83 41.87 85.20
CA GLY A 493 -94.87 41.49 86.17
C GLY A 493 -96.29 41.99 85.84
N TYR A 494 -96.48 42.69 84.72
CA TYR A 494 -97.79 43.15 84.23
C TYR A 494 -98.05 42.69 82.78
N ILE A 495 -99.32 42.49 82.42
CA ILE A 495 -99.72 42.12 81.06
C ILE A 495 -99.55 43.33 80.13
N PRO A 496 -98.73 43.26 79.06
CA PRO A 496 -98.57 44.36 78.10
C PRO A 496 -99.89 44.74 77.44
N GLN A 497 -100.13 46.04 77.28
CA GLN A 497 -101.38 46.55 76.70
C GLN A 497 -101.08 47.46 75.51
N LYS A 498 -101.77 47.22 74.39
CA LYS A 498 -101.82 48.18 73.28
C LYS A 498 -102.78 49.30 73.63
N ILE A 499 -102.31 50.53 73.54
CA ILE A 499 -103.09 51.72 73.84
C ILE A 499 -103.19 52.56 72.56
N ARG A 500 -104.41 53.03 72.25
CA ARG A 500 -104.61 54.07 71.25
C ARG A 500 -104.47 55.43 71.91
N THR A 501 -103.78 56.35 71.25
CA THR A 501 -103.63 57.72 71.72
C THR A 501 -104.94 58.47 71.61
N THR A 502 -105.36 59.14 72.68
CA THR A 502 -106.50 60.07 72.62
C THR A 502 -105.97 61.45 72.22
N LYS A 503 -106.32 61.89 71.01
CA LYS A 503 -105.89 63.19 70.48
C LYS A 503 -106.56 64.30 71.27
N LEU A 504 -105.77 65.21 71.84
CA LEU A 504 -106.27 66.40 72.53
C LEU A 504 -106.29 67.60 71.58
N ASN A 505 -105.19 67.80 70.84
CA ASN A 505 -104.97 68.88 69.87
C ASN A 505 -104.15 68.36 68.66
N PRO A 506 -103.96 69.15 67.58
CA PRO A 506 -103.23 68.70 66.38
C PRO A 506 -101.80 68.21 66.66
N THR A 507 -101.14 68.78 67.66
CA THR A 507 -99.72 68.53 68.01
C THR A 507 -99.53 67.81 69.35
N THR A 508 -100.62 67.54 70.08
CA THR A 508 -100.55 66.90 71.41
C THR A 508 -101.63 65.84 71.58
N ALA A 509 -101.21 64.67 72.04
CA ALA A 509 -102.11 63.59 72.44
C ALA A 509 -101.75 63.13 73.86
N THR A 510 -102.75 62.55 74.54
CA THR A 510 -102.52 61.92 75.85
C THR A 510 -102.89 60.45 75.87
N VAL A 511 -102.16 59.72 76.69
CA VAL A 511 -102.40 58.29 76.92
C VAL A 511 -102.49 58.01 78.41
N THR A 512 -103.56 57.33 78.83
CA THR A 512 -103.61 56.70 80.16
C THR A 512 -103.69 55.20 79.98
N ALA A 513 -102.68 54.46 80.46
CA ALA A 513 -102.62 53.01 80.41
C ALA A 513 -102.88 52.41 81.79
N ILE A 514 -103.72 51.37 81.86
CA ILE A 514 -104.02 50.65 83.11
C ILE A 514 -103.57 49.20 82.95
N LEU A 515 -102.45 48.85 83.56
CA LEU A 515 -101.86 47.52 83.43
C LEU A 515 -102.38 46.58 84.52
N LYS A 516 -102.72 45.35 84.12
CA LYS A 516 -103.11 44.27 85.04
C LYS A 516 -101.89 43.50 85.50
N LYS A 517 -101.72 43.32 86.82
CA LYS A 517 -100.63 42.54 87.41
C LYS A 517 -100.83 41.06 87.10
N ILE A 518 -99.78 40.38 86.66
CA ILE A 518 -99.81 38.94 86.36
C ILE A 518 -99.90 38.18 87.71
N GLY A 519 -100.98 37.43 87.91
CA GLY A 519 -101.17 36.61 89.11
C GLY A 519 -100.15 35.47 89.17
N LYS A 520 -99.51 35.29 90.34
CA LYS A 520 -98.54 34.21 90.58
C LYS A 520 -99.25 32.85 90.52
N ASN A 521 -99.12 32.16 89.39
CA ASN A 521 -98.98 30.70 89.31
C ASN A 521 -98.61 30.36 87.86
N TYR A 522 -97.35 30.00 87.64
CA TYR A 522 -96.89 28.80 86.93
C TYR A 522 -95.38 28.95 86.66
N ASN A 523 -94.62 28.05 87.29
CA ASN A 523 -93.21 27.76 87.01
C ASN A 523 -93.07 27.16 85.61
N VAL A 524 -92.09 27.63 84.83
CA VAL A 524 -90.87 26.89 84.42
C VAL A 524 -89.77 27.92 84.21
#